data_AF-A0A7K3Y1W7-F1
#
_entry.id   AF-A0A7K3Y1W7-F1
#
_cell.length_a   1.000
_cell.length_b   1.000
_cell.length_c   1.000
_cell.angle_alpha   90.00
_cell.angle_beta   90.00
_cell.angle_gamma   90.00
#
_symmetry.space_group_name_H-M   'P 1'
#
loop_
_entity.id
_entity.type
_entity.pdbx_description
1 polymer ?
#
loop_
_entity_poly.entity_id
_entity_poly.type
_entity_poly.pdbx_seq_one_letter_code
_entity_poly.pdbx_strand_id
1 'polypeptide(L)'
;MRILLPTGSATVGIVKAAVGQVSDRHTIDVVITGEIASFLAPGDLERLLRGGKYDMALVSGMCTASFTDVERKTGVPVYRGPRHAADLPLVLPVLDQIRLSKTVPADEFLAGARREEACRRVVAREEAASPDLTIRGVKIGGGARMKVLAEIM
;
A
#
# COMPACT_ATOMS: atom_id res chain seq x y z
N MET A 1 2.03 -17.98 5.19
CA MET A 1 3.41 -17.48 4.98
C MET A 1 3.82 -16.61 6.15
N ARG A 2 5.12 -16.55 6.46
CA ARG A 2 5.71 -15.62 7.42
C ARG A 2 6.44 -14.49 6.70
N ILE A 3 5.99 -13.26 6.91
CA ILE A 3 6.39 -12.07 6.14
C ILE A 3 7.09 -11.08 7.08
N LEU A 4 8.27 -10.60 6.70
CA LEU A 4 8.89 -9.45 7.36
C LEU A 4 8.36 -8.17 6.71
N LEU A 5 7.83 -7.25 7.51
CA LEU A 5 7.35 -5.95 7.04
C LEU A 5 8.07 -4.81 7.80
N PRO A 6 9.21 -4.33 7.28
CA PRO A 6 9.89 -3.16 7.83
C PRO A 6 9.07 -1.89 7.59
N THR A 7 8.87 -1.09 8.62
CA THR A 7 8.15 0.18 8.53
C THR A 7 8.82 1.29 9.34
N GLY A 8 8.40 2.52 9.10
CA GLY A 8 8.77 3.68 9.90
C GLY A 8 7.85 3.84 11.11
N SER A 9 8.35 4.47 12.17
CA SER A 9 7.55 4.78 13.38
C SER A 9 6.35 5.66 13.05
N ALA A 10 6.47 6.57 12.07
CA ALA A 10 5.41 7.49 11.66
C ALA A 10 4.15 6.78 11.13
N THR A 11 4.29 5.58 10.57
CA THR A 11 3.18 4.86 9.91
C THR A 11 2.85 3.53 10.57
N VAL A 12 3.55 3.15 11.65
CA VAL A 12 3.39 1.83 12.29
C VAL A 12 1.96 1.53 12.73
N GLY A 13 1.22 2.53 13.19
CA GLY A 13 -0.19 2.36 13.58
C GLY A 13 -1.07 1.91 12.42
N ILE A 14 -0.92 2.54 11.26
CA ILE A 14 -1.65 2.20 10.03
C ILE A 14 -1.26 0.79 9.56
N VAL A 15 0.04 0.48 9.57
CA VAL A 15 0.55 -0.83 9.17
C VAL A 15 0.00 -1.95 10.06
N LYS A 16 0.05 -1.78 11.38
CA LYS A 16 -0.48 -2.78 12.33
C LYS A 16 -1.98 -2.98 12.16
N ALA A 17 -2.74 -1.91 11.93
CA ALA A 17 -4.17 -2.01 11.66
C ALA A 17 -4.47 -2.79 10.36
N ALA A 18 -3.66 -2.60 9.31
CA ALA A 18 -3.78 -3.36 8.07
C ALA A 18 -3.41 -4.84 8.26
N VAL A 19 -2.34 -5.13 8.98
CA VAL A 19 -1.90 -6.50 9.30
C VAL A 19 -2.94 -7.25 10.13
N GLY A 20 -3.58 -6.59 11.09
CA GLY A 20 -4.63 -7.20 11.91
C GLY A 20 -5.77 -7.80 11.10
N GLN A 21 -6.09 -7.21 9.93
CA GLN A 21 -7.17 -7.66 9.04
C GLN A 21 -6.85 -8.95 8.27
N VAL A 22 -5.59 -9.38 8.24
CA VAL A 22 -5.12 -10.58 7.50
C VAL A 22 -4.37 -11.57 8.40
N SER A 23 -4.47 -11.38 9.72
CA SER A 23 -3.74 -12.17 10.72
C SER A 23 -4.14 -13.65 10.76
N ASP A 24 -5.31 -13.99 10.19
CA ASP A 24 -5.81 -15.35 9.97
C ASP A 24 -5.11 -16.08 8.81
N ARG A 25 -4.54 -15.34 7.85
CA ARG A 25 -3.92 -15.90 6.63
C ARG A 25 -2.40 -15.86 6.63
N HIS A 26 -1.83 -14.81 7.23
CA HIS A 26 -0.40 -14.54 7.18
C HIS A 26 0.13 -14.18 8.57
N THR A 27 1.31 -14.71 8.89
CA THR A 27 2.07 -14.25 10.04
C THR A 27 2.95 -13.10 9.58
N ILE A 28 2.65 -11.86 9.99
CA ILE A 28 3.39 -10.68 9.53
C ILE A 28 4.10 -10.02 10.72
N ASP A 29 5.43 -10.04 10.66
CA ASP A 29 6.28 -9.41 11.67
C ASP A 29 6.55 -7.96 11.25
N VAL A 30 5.88 -7.02 11.93
CA VAL A 30 6.05 -5.57 11.70
C VAL A 30 7.23 -5.06 12.52
N VAL A 31 8.30 -4.63 11.86
CA VAL A 31 9.52 -4.14 12.51
C VAL A 31 9.72 -2.67 12.21
N ILE A 32 9.99 -1.86 13.24
CA ILE A 32 10.30 -0.45 13.08
C ILE A 32 11.80 -0.31 12.78
N THR A 33 12.16 0.27 11.64
CA THR A 33 13.56 0.39 11.19
C THR A 33 14.07 1.83 11.17
N GLY A 34 13.26 2.78 11.64
CA GLY A 34 13.55 4.21 11.66
C GLY A 34 12.26 5.02 11.70
N GLU A 35 12.35 6.30 11.35
CA GLU A 35 11.16 7.16 11.25
C GLU A 35 10.37 6.91 9.96
N ILE A 36 11.08 6.71 8.85
CA ILE A 36 10.52 6.58 7.50
C ILE A 36 10.93 5.24 6.89
N ALA A 37 9.95 4.45 6.43
CA ALA A 37 10.18 3.11 5.87
C ALA A 37 11.02 3.11 4.58
N SER A 38 10.94 4.17 3.76
CA SER A 38 11.64 4.26 2.47
C SER A 38 13.15 4.41 2.61
N PHE A 39 13.65 4.78 3.79
CA PHE A 39 15.07 4.94 4.09
C PHE A 39 15.74 3.65 4.56
N LEU A 40 15.04 2.51 4.48
CA LEU A 40 15.59 1.21 4.83
C LEU A 40 16.84 0.90 4.00
N ALA A 41 17.99 0.78 4.68
CA ALA A 41 19.23 0.38 4.05
C ALA A 41 19.26 -1.15 3.81
N PRO A 42 19.93 -1.63 2.74
CA PRO A 42 20.07 -3.06 2.48
C PRO A 42 20.71 -3.84 3.64
N GLY A 43 21.70 -3.25 4.32
CA GLY A 43 22.36 -3.88 5.48
C GLY A 43 21.43 -4.10 6.67
N ASP A 44 20.51 -3.15 6.92
CA ASP A 44 19.51 -3.30 7.98
C ASP A 44 18.52 -4.41 7.65
N LEU A 45 18.04 -4.46 6.41
CA LEU A 45 17.16 -5.53 5.97
C LEU A 45 17.85 -6.91 6.06
N GLU A 46 19.11 -7.01 5.63
CA GLU A 46 19.89 -8.24 5.73
C GLU A 46 19.98 -8.73 7.19
N ARG A 47 20.27 -7.83 8.13
CA ARG A 47 20.33 -8.15 9.56
C ARG A 47 18.99 -8.65 10.11
N LEU A 48 17.89 -8.01 9.74
CA LEU A 48 16.55 -8.43 10.15
C LEU A 48 16.18 -9.82 9.61
N LEU A 49 16.50 -10.06 8.34
CA LEU A 49 16.24 -11.35 7.69
C LEU A 49 17.08 -12.48 8.27
N ARG A 50 18.32 -12.23 8.71
CA ARG A 50 19.12 -13.22 9.44
C ARG A 50 18.60 -13.52 10.84
N GLY A 51 17.84 -12.60 11.44
CA GLY A 51 17.27 -12.75 12.78
C GLY A 51 16.06 -13.67 12.87
N GLY A 52 15.54 -14.17 11.74
CA GLY A 52 14.37 -15.03 11.72
C GLY A 52 14.25 -15.84 10.43
N LYS A 53 13.25 -16.73 10.36
CA LYS A 53 12.90 -17.43 9.12
C LYS A 53 11.70 -16.74 8.50
N TYR A 54 11.88 -16.23 7.29
CA TYR A 54 10.85 -15.51 6.53
C TYR A 54 10.71 -16.11 5.14
N ASP A 55 9.48 -16.19 4.66
CA ASP A 55 9.19 -16.60 3.28
C ASP A 55 9.43 -15.45 2.30
N MET A 56 9.27 -14.21 2.77
CA MET A 56 9.52 -12.99 2.00
C MET A 56 9.69 -11.77 2.91
N ALA A 57 10.28 -10.70 2.36
CA ALA A 57 10.18 -9.35 2.93
C ALA A 57 9.33 -8.45 2.04
N LEU A 58 8.50 -7.62 2.66
CA LEU A 58 7.72 -6.57 2.00
C LEU A 58 8.23 -5.20 2.44
N VAL A 59 9.01 -4.53 1.58
CA VAL A 59 9.56 -3.20 1.86
C VAL A 59 8.65 -2.10 1.29
N SER A 60 8.85 -0.86 1.72
CA SER A 60 8.11 0.27 1.13
C SER A 60 8.26 0.34 -0.39
N GLY A 61 7.16 0.65 -1.08
CA GLY A 61 7.18 0.96 -2.51
C GLY A 61 8.00 2.21 -2.84
N MET A 62 8.36 3.01 -1.84
CA MET A 62 9.15 4.24 -2.00
C MET A 62 10.66 4.04 -1.84
N CYS A 63 11.17 2.87 -1.39
CA CYS A 63 12.63 2.74 -1.30
C CYS A 63 13.23 2.69 -2.71
N THR A 64 14.36 3.37 -2.93
CA THR A 64 15.08 3.35 -4.21
C THR A 64 16.26 2.38 -4.20
N ALA A 65 16.69 1.93 -3.01
CA ALA A 65 17.78 0.99 -2.84
C ALA A 65 17.48 -0.37 -3.51
N SER A 66 18.49 -0.98 -4.14
CA SER A 66 18.41 -2.35 -4.63
C SER A 66 18.62 -3.33 -3.48
N PHE A 67 17.80 -4.38 -3.44
CA PHE A 67 17.90 -5.46 -2.44
C PHE A 67 18.37 -6.79 -3.04
N THR A 68 18.79 -6.83 -4.30
CA THR A 68 19.23 -8.05 -4.99
C THR A 68 20.35 -8.78 -4.24
N ASP A 69 21.32 -8.03 -3.69
CA ASP A 69 22.40 -8.61 -2.90
C ASP A 69 21.90 -9.21 -1.56
N VAL A 70 20.88 -8.59 -0.96
CA VAL A 70 20.24 -9.10 0.26
C VAL A 70 19.53 -10.41 -0.04
N GLU A 71 18.78 -10.49 -1.14
CA GLU A 71 18.14 -11.72 -1.59
C GLU A 71 19.17 -12.83 -1.84
N ARG A 72 20.27 -12.52 -2.54
CA ARG A 72 21.35 -13.49 -2.82
C ARG A 72 21.96 -14.05 -1.54
N LYS A 73 22.19 -13.21 -0.53
CA LYS A 73 22.84 -13.61 0.73
C LYS A 73 21.91 -14.34 1.69
N THR A 74 20.63 -13.96 1.71
CA THR A 74 19.65 -14.49 2.68
C THR A 74 18.80 -15.62 2.10
N GLY A 75 18.68 -15.71 0.78
CA GLY A 75 17.75 -16.61 0.09
C GLY A 75 16.29 -16.16 0.19
N VAL A 76 15.99 -15.07 0.89
CA VAL A 76 14.63 -14.57 1.10
C VAL A 76 14.30 -13.54 0.02
N PRO A 77 13.20 -13.71 -0.73
CA PRO A 77 12.81 -12.74 -1.74
C PRO A 77 12.30 -11.43 -1.10
N VAL A 78 12.66 -10.30 -1.72
CA VAL A 78 12.32 -8.95 -1.25
C VAL A 78 11.45 -8.27 -2.30
N TYR A 79 10.25 -7.87 -1.90
CA TYR A 79 9.24 -7.27 -2.77
C TYR A 79 8.88 -5.86 -2.36
N ARG A 80 8.44 -5.07 -3.33
CA ARG A 80 7.90 -3.74 -3.13
C ARG A 80 6.44 -3.82 -2.74
N GLY A 81 6.13 -3.30 -1.57
CA GLY A 81 4.78 -2.96 -1.17
C GLY A 81 4.29 -1.68 -1.88
N PRO A 82 3.13 -1.16 -1.46
CA PRO A 82 2.63 0.10 -1.99
C PRO A 82 3.49 1.27 -1.50
N ARG A 83 3.43 2.40 -2.22
CA ARG A 83 4.07 3.65 -1.78
C ARG A 83 3.46 4.19 -0.48
N HIS A 84 2.14 4.06 -0.30
CA HIS A 84 1.41 4.56 0.85
C HIS A 84 0.98 3.42 1.78
N ALA A 85 1.19 3.56 3.09
CA ALA A 85 0.78 2.52 4.05
C ALA A 85 -0.74 2.28 4.09
N ALA A 86 -1.54 3.31 3.76
CA ALA A 86 -3.00 3.23 3.70
C ALA A 86 -3.51 2.22 2.65
N ASP A 87 -2.64 1.81 1.74
CA ASP A 87 -2.95 0.89 0.66
C ASP A 87 -2.66 -0.58 1.00
N LEU A 88 -1.97 -0.85 2.11
CA LEU A 88 -1.67 -2.22 2.55
C LEU A 88 -2.93 -3.08 2.70
N PRO A 89 -4.07 -2.59 3.22
CA PRO A 89 -5.31 -3.38 3.28
C PRO A 89 -5.81 -3.88 1.92
N LEU A 90 -5.40 -3.25 0.81
CA LEU A 90 -5.75 -3.71 -0.54
C LEU A 90 -4.75 -4.71 -1.10
N VAL A 91 -3.50 -4.67 -0.64
CA VAL A 91 -2.41 -5.54 -1.12
C VAL A 91 -2.36 -6.85 -0.34
N LEU A 92 -2.39 -6.77 0.99
CA LEU A 92 -2.19 -7.92 1.88
C LEU A 92 -3.17 -9.08 1.63
N PRO A 93 -4.49 -8.87 1.40
CA PRO A 93 -5.44 -9.97 1.22
C PRO A 93 -5.25 -10.78 -0.07
N VAL A 94 -4.56 -10.21 -1.06
CA VAL A 94 -4.38 -10.81 -2.39
C VAL A 94 -2.96 -11.31 -2.63
N LEU A 95 -2.08 -11.29 -1.60
CA LEU A 95 -0.67 -11.69 -1.73
C LEU A 95 -0.47 -13.12 -2.27
N ASP A 96 -1.39 -14.03 -1.98
CA ASP A 96 -1.32 -15.41 -2.49
C ASP A 96 -1.69 -15.51 -3.98
N GLN A 97 -2.37 -14.49 -4.53
CA GLN A 97 -2.90 -14.49 -5.89
C GLN A 97 -2.05 -13.65 -6.85
N ILE A 98 -1.27 -12.71 -6.31
CA ILE A 98 -0.45 -11.79 -7.11
C ILE A 98 1.03 -11.99 -6.79
N ARG A 99 1.86 -11.95 -7.84
CA ARG A 99 3.30 -11.88 -7.65
C ARG A 99 3.74 -10.43 -7.66
N LEU A 100 4.09 -9.91 -6.49
CA LEU A 100 4.61 -8.55 -6.35
C LEU A 100 5.94 -8.38 -7.10
N SER A 101 6.25 -7.13 -7.44
CA SER A 101 7.50 -6.78 -8.12
C SER A 101 8.60 -6.41 -7.13
N LYS A 102 9.85 -6.60 -7.55
CA LYS A 102 11.05 -6.19 -6.80
C LYS A 102 11.45 -4.73 -7.07
N THR A 103 10.95 -4.18 -8.18
CA THR A 103 11.33 -2.85 -8.69
C THR A 103 10.13 -1.92 -8.84
N VAL A 104 8.93 -2.47 -9.06
CA VAL A 104 7.70 -1.70 -9.27
C VAL A 104 6.84 -1.70 -8.01
N PRO A 105 6.35 -0.55 -7.53
CA PRO A 105 5.48 -0.48 -6.35
C PRO A 105 4.17 -1.27 -6.51
N ALA A 106 3.67 -1.86 -5.42
CA ALA A 106 2.46 -2.71 -5.45
C ALA A 106 1.20 -1.93 -5.86
N ASP A 107 1.14 -0.63 -5.58
CA ASP A 107 0.01 0.23 -5.95
C ASP A 107 -0.17 0.38 -7.47
N GLU A 108 0.88 0.20 -8.27
CA GLU A 108 0.75 0.22 -9.73
C GLU A 108 -0.02 -0.98 -10.27
N PHE A 109 0.17 -2.17 -9.66
CA PHE A 109 -0.61 -3.37 -10.01
C PHE A 109 -2.08 -3.21 -9.64
N LEU A 110 -2.37 -2.40 -8.63
CA LEU A 110 -3.73 -2.11 -8.19
C LEU A 110 -4.35 -0.90 -8.91
N ALA A 111 -3.60 -0.15 -9.72
CA ALA A 111 -4.05 1.12 -10.30
C ALA A 111 -5.31 0.96 -11.18
N GLY A 112 -5.38 -0.11 -11.98
CA GLY A 112 -6.54 -0.41 -12.82
C GLY A 112 -7.80 -0.69 -11.99
N ALA A 113 -7.73 -1.67 -11.08
CA ALA A 113 -8.85 -2.04 -10.21
C ALA A 113 -9.30 -0.88 -9.31
N ARG A 114 -8.35 -0.09 -8.79
CA ARG A 114 -8.65 1.09 -7.97
C ARG A 114 -9.34 2.19 -8.75
N ARG A 115 -8.95 2.42 -10.00
CA ARG A 115 -9.60 3.42 -10.85
C ARG A 115 -11.08 3.08 -11.04
N GLU A 116 -11.38 1.83 -11.34
CA GLU A 116 -12.76 1.37 -11.51
C GLU A 116 -13.56 1.48 -10.21
N GLU A 117 -13.00 1.03 -9.09
CA GLU A 117 -13.67 1.10 -7.78
C GLU A 117 -13.89 2.57 -7.36
N ALA A 118 -12.89 3.43 -7.53
CA ALA A 118 -12.99 4.85 -7.20
C ALA A 118 -14.07 5.53 -8.06
N CYS A 119 -14.07 5.29 -9.38
CA CYS A 119 -15.12 5.79 -10.27
C CYS A 119 -16.51 5.33 -9.80
N ARG A 120 -16.65 4.04 -9.47
CA ARG A 120 -17.92 3.46 -8.98
C ARG A 120 -18.38 4.11 -7.69
N ARG A 121 -17.47 4.29 -6.72
CA ARG A 121 -17.77 4.94 -5.42
C ARG A 121 -18.13 6.40 -5.58
N VAL A 122 -17.46 7.11 -6.48
CA VAL A 122 -17.76 8.52 -6.78
C VAL A 122 -19.15 8.67 -7.40
N VAL A 123 -19.51 7.78 -8.34
CA VAL A 123 -20.85 7.75 -8.94
C VAL A 123 -21.92 7.42 -7.89
N ALA A 124 -21.73 6.35 -7.11
CA ALA A 124 -22.70 5.95 -6.08
C ALA A 124 -22.92 7.05 -5.02
N ARG A 125 -21.84 7.73 -4.61
CA ARG A 125 -21.93 8.87 -3.68
C ARG A 125 -22.68 10.05 -4.30
N GLU A 126 -22.42 10.35 -5.56
CA GLU A 126 -23.11 11.42 -6.28
C GLU A 126 -24.61 11.15 -6.44
N GLU A 127 -24.97 9.91 -6.76
CA GLU A 127 -26.37 9.47 -6.87
C GLU A 127 -27.10 9.62 -5.53
N ALA A 128 -26.48 9.15 -4.45
CA ALA A 128 -27.03 9.21 -3.10
C ALA A 128 -27.00 10.62 -2.47
N ALA A 129 -26.23 11.57 -3.02
CA ALA A 129 -26.06 12.89 -2.43
C ALA A 129 -27.31 13.77 -2.52
N SER A 130 -27.61 14.46 -1.42
CA SER A 130 -28.47 15.65 -1.39
C SER A 130 -27.66 16.90 -1.70
N PRO A 131 -27.93 17.62 -2.81
CA PRO A 131 -27.24 18.85 -3.13
C PRO A 131 -27.89 20.09 -2.51
N ASP A 132 -27.12 21.17 -2.42
CA ASP A 132 -27.67 22.49 -2.09
C ASP A 132 -28.37 23.13 -3.30
N LEU A 133 -27.86 22.85 -4.51
CA LEU A 133 -28.36 23.38 -5.77
C LEU A 133 -28.24 22.36 -6.91
N THR A 134 -29.13 22.45 -7.90
CA THR A 134 -28.99 21.71 -9.17
C THR A 134 -29.00 22.68 -10.36
N ILE A 135 -27.97 22.64 -11.21
CA ILE A 135 -27.89 23.44 -12.44
C ILE A 135 -27.90 22.51 -13.64
N ARG A 136 -28.94 22.57 -14.47
CA ARG A 136 -29.09 21.72 -15.68
C ARG A 136 -28.86 20.22 -15.40
N GLY A 137 -29.38 19.73 -14.28
CA GLY A 137 -29.21 18.33 -13.85
C GLY A 137 -27.88 18.02 -13.13
N VAL A 138 -26.98 18.99 -12.99
CA VAL A 138 -25.73 18.83 -12.23
C VAL A 138 -25.95 19.26 -10.78
N LYS A 139 -25.76 18.32 -9.84
CA LYS A 139 -25.78 18.55 -8.39
C LYS A 139 -24.57 19.36 -7.94
N ILE A 140 -24.77 20.40 -7.14
CA ILE A 140 -23.75 21.31 -6.62
C ILE A 140 -23.97 21.51 -5.11
N GLY A 141 -22.89 21.45 -4.33
CA GLY A 141 -22.94 21.65 -2.87
C GLY A 141 -23.49 20.46 -2.09
N GLY A 142 -23.61 20.62 -0.78
CA GLY A 142 -24.08 19.59 0.15
C GLY A 142 -23.19 18.35 0.13
N GLY A 143 -23.81 17.19 -0.07
CA GLY A 143 -23.10 15.90 -0.19
C GLY A 143 -22.59 15.57 -1.59
N ALA A 144 -22.84 16.42 -2.59
CA ALA A 144 -22.47 16.14 -3.98
C ALA A 144 -20.95 16.14 -4.15
N ARG A 145 -20.45 15.37 -5.13
CA ARG A 145 -19.00 15.29 -5.40
C ARG A 145 -18.47 16.62 -5.92
N MET A 146 -17.18 16.86 -5.70
CA MET A 146 -16.46 17.98 -6.29
C MET A 146 -16.59 17.97 -7.84
N LYS A 147 -16.88 19.14 -8.42
CA LYS A 147 -16.92 19.35 -9.87
C LYS A 147 -15.72 20.21 -10.26
N VAL A 148 -14.93 19.73 -11.22
CA VAL A 148 -13.82 20.49 -11.80
C VAL A 148 -14.31 21.06 -13.13
N LEU A 149 -14.40 22.39 -13.24
CA LEU A 149 -14.90 23.08 -14.44
C LEU A 149 -13.79 23.27 -15.48
N ALA A 150 -12.59 23.66 -15.01
CA ALA A 150 -11.39 23.80 -15.81
C ALA A 150 -10.17 23.64 -14.91
N GLU A 151 -9.08 23.12 -15.48
CA GLU A 151 -7.73 23.21 -14.93
C GLU A 151 -7.02 24.33 -15.70
N ILE A 152 -6.43 25.30 -14.99
CA ILE A 152 -5.62 26.35 -15.62
C ILE A 152 -4.16 25.93 -15.47
N MET A 153 -3.49 25.73 -16.60
CA MET A 153 -2.04 25.47 -16.68
C MET A 153 -1.27 26.76 -16.88
#